data_AF-A0A2T3N370-F1
#
_entry.id   AF-A0A2T3N370-F1
#
_cell.length_a   1.000
_cell.length_b   1.000
_cell.length_c   1.000
_cell.angle_alpha   90.00
_cell.angle_beta   90.00
_cell.angle_gamma   90.00
#
_symmetry.space_group_name_H-M   'P 1'
#
loop_
_entity.id
_entity.type
_entity.pdbx_description
1 polymer ?
#
loop_
_entity_poly.entity_id
_entity_poly.type
_entity_poly.pdbx_seq_one_letter_code
_entity_poly.pdbx_strand_id
1 'polypeptide(L)'
;MNKALPLAFALGTIITPSAQAFIDADLSSSIALPTYSTLSDQVSSAETKRELAYSLSRQYRQLAPVLHNEIDQYKLNAPLKSFKRSKRAASFTRNMMATDQRLRAQKGIDGYTDEIMELRLADQAMLARWQAGQAPLFAWEPDGNDKNWDYIEAYDVNGNIHLLDVYEAPERPVLVVDTNSRKELEAGIQAMNDEIKRLQGEQSDAAPRAMALSMASEPLSISTTVLEKIRLADDQEPWISGKAEVYAIVTGVNPTRDEPVIDVIDMPYLDYSETEYFPNQVLIYWQRYRWAAADMLLMEKDDSTNYKDLAKTLLEVATEALKAIPDPEVQAYAVIPQLTGKILEAIPASWMTNDDDFVDVYYTIRQGKRYTDHPGAGNNAKATFAPLTIDPTE
;
A
#
# COMPACT_ATOMS: atom_id res chain seq x y z
N MET A 1 49.21 -44.64 38.31
CA MET A 1 48.80 -43.54 37.41
C MET A 1 47.35 -43.80 37.03
N ASN A 2 46.46 -42.92 37.52
CA ASN A 2 45.02 -43.15 37.72
C ASN A 2 44.25 -43.39 36.40
N LYS A 3 43.62 -44.57 36.22
CA LYS A 3 42.21 -44.96 36.54
C LYS A 3 41.20 -44.29 35.57
N ALA A 4 40.23 -44.96 34.93
CA ALA A 4 39.48 -46.15 35.34
C ALA A 4 38.85 -46.91 34.14
N LEU A 5 38.56 -48.20 34.38
CA LEU A 5 37.84 -49.16 33.56
C LEU A 5 36.29 -49.04 33.67
N PRO A 6 35.52 -49.73 32.79
CA PRO A 6 34.06 -49.67 32.64
C PRO A 6 33.31 -50.85 33.32
N LEU A 7 31.98 -50.77 33.46
CA LEU A 7 31.00 -51.85 33.76
C LEU A 7 29.59 -51.21 33.64
N ALA A 8 28.44 -51.82 33.29
CA ALA A 8 28.01 -53.16 32.90
C ALA A 8 26.46 -53.14 32.66
N PHE A 9 25.96 -53.97 31.71
CA PHE A 9 24.68 -54.78 31.69
C PHE A 9 23.31 -54.11 32.06
N ALA A 10 22.10 -54.52 31.60
CA ALA A 10 21.55 -55.77 31.05
C ALA A 10 20.19 -55.51 30.31
N LEU A 11 19.77 -56.49 29.50
CA LEU A 11 18.42 -56.66 28.93
C LEU A 11 17.43 -57.23 29.96
N GLY A 12 16.15 -56.85 29.85
CA GLY A 12 15.03 -57.50 30.54
C GLY A 12 13.68 -57.18 29.88
N THR A 13 13.05 -58.20 29.28
CA THR A 13 11.67 -58.22 28.79
C THR A 13 10.79 -58.93 29.84
N ILE A 14 9.47 -58.64 29.91
CA ILE A 14 8.32 -59.60 30.03
C ILE A 14 7.03 -59.00 30.70
N ILE A 15 5.91 -59.10 29.95
CA ILE A 15 4.46 -59.32 30.29
C ILE A 15 3.48 -58.18 30.74
N THR A 16 2.36 -58.15 29.99
CA THR A 16 1.01 -57.48 30.02
C THR A 16 0.13 -57.74 31.28
N PRO A 17 -1.05 -57.07 31.60
CA PRO A 17 -2.13 -56.60 30.68
C PRO A 17 -3.03 -55.36 31.06
N SER A 18 -3.87 -54.96 30.09
CA SER A 18 -5.25 -54.37 30.14
C SER A 18 -5.64 -53.10 30.96
N ALA A 19 -6.00 -52.07 30.17
CA ALA A 19 -7.20 -51.18 30.20
C ALA A 19 -7.57 -50.36 31.46
N GLN A 20 -7.49 -49.02 31.35
CA GLN A 20 -8.64 -48.12 31.59
C GLN A 20 -8.37 -46.75 30.95
N ALA A 21 -9.41 -46.16 30.36
CA ALA A 21 -9.40 -44.95 29.55
C ALA A 21 -9.07 -43.68 30.34
N PHE A 22 -8.30 -42.78 29.72
CA PHE A 22 -8.40 -41.34 29.92
C PHE A 22 -8.58 -40.68 28.56
N ILE A 23 -9.66 -39.91 28.47
CA ILE A 23 -9.98 -39.03 27.34
C ILE A 23 -9.00 -37.86 27.42
N ASP A 24 -8.02 -37.81 26.51
CA ASP A 24 -7.35 -36.56 26.19
C ASP A 24 -8.04 -35.97 24.97
N ALA A 25 -8.67 -34.82 25.21
CA ALA A 25 -9.28 -33.99 24.19
C ALA A 25 -8.18 -33.46 23.27
N ASP A 26 -8.20 -33.95 22.04
CA ASP A 26 -7.44 -33.42 20.92
C ASP A 26 -7.96 -32.02 20.58
N LEU A 27 -7.21 -30.99 21.00
CA LEU A 27 -7.38 -29.60 20.57
C LEU A 27 -6.30 -29.26 19.53
N SER A 28 -6.22 -30.04 18.45
CA SER A 28 -5.65 -29.57 17.20
C SER A 28 -6.75 -28.94 16.34
N SER A 29 -7.19 -27.73 16.68
CA SER A 29 -7.94 -26.91 15.72
C SER A 29 -6.93 -26.29 14.75
N SER A 30 -6.53 -27.06 13.73
CA SER A 30 -5.91 -26.50 12.54
C SER A 30 -6.94 -25.58 11.88
N ILE A 31 -6.77 -24.27 12.05
CA ILE A 31 -7.54 -23.26 11.32
C ILE A 31 -7.09 -23.39 9.86
N ALA A 32 -7.91 -24.03 9.03
CA ALA A 32 -7.76 -24.00 7.60
C ALA A 32 -8.16 -22.60 7.14
N LEU A 33 -7.17 -21.72 6.99
CA LEU A 33 -7.34 -20.47 6.24
C LEU A 33 -7.80 -20.81 4.82
N PRO A 34 -8.73 -20.06 4.24
CA PRO A 34 -9.15 -20.29 2.86
C PRO A 34 -7.92 -20.24 1.95
N THR A 35 -7.64 -21.33 1.27
CA THR A 35 -6.67 -21.35 0.18
C THR A 35 -7.21 -20.45 -0.92
N TYR A 36 -6.67 -19.24 -1.02
CA TYR A 36 -6.93 -18.37 -2.16
C TYR A 36 -6.53 -19.11 -3.42
N SER A 37 -7.51 -19.30 -4.30
CA SER A 37 -7.36 -19.97 -5.57
C SER A 37 -6.31 -19.26 -6.43
N THR A 38 -5.12 -19.83 -6.55
CA THR A 38 -4.13 -19.47 -7.56
C THR A 38 -4.61 -19.96 -8.94
N LEU A 39 -5.60 -19.28 -9.50
CA LEU A 39 -6.00 -19.47 -10.89
C LEU A 39 -6.35 -18.11 -11.46
N SER A 40 -5.35 -17.49 -12.05
CA SER A 40 -5.48 -16.23 -12.75
C SER A 40 -4.89 -16.42 -14.14
N ASP A 41 -5.77 -16.58 -15.12
CA ASP A 41 -5.54 -16.15 -16.52
C ASP A 41 -5.53 -14.59 -16.55
N GLN A 42 -4.80 -13.95 -15.63
CA GLN A 42 -4.59 -12.51 -15.66
C GLN A 42 -3.46 -12.26 -16.64
N VAL A 43 -3.77 -11.56 -17.73
CA VAL A 43 -2.72 -10.95 -18.54
C VAL A 43 -1.96 -10.00 -17.61
N SER A 44 -0.68 -10.27 -17.41
CA SER A 44 0.21 -9.47 -16.58
C SER A 44 0.16 -8.00 -16.98
N SER A 45 0.11 -7.11 -15.99
CA SER A 45 0.20 -5.65 -16.16
C SER A 45 1.47 -5.30 -16.92
N ALA A 46 2.62 -5.87 -16.52
CA ALA A 46 3.89 -5.67 -17.20
C ALA A 46 3.86 -6.11 -18.66
N GLU A 47 3.29 -7.27 -19.03
CA GLU A 47 3.25 -7.69 -20.44
C GLU A 47 2.40 -6.73 -21.28
N THR A 48 1.31 -6.19 -20.72
CA THR A 48 0.51 -5.19 -21.44
C THR A 48 1.26 -3.86 -21.57
N LYS A 49 1.94 -3.39 -20.50
CA LYS A 49 2.82 -2.19 -20.55
C LYS A 49 3.96 -2.40 -21.57
N ARG A 50 4.53 -3.60 -21.64
CA ARG A 50 5.56 -4.02 -22.60
C ARG A 50 5.10 -3.95 -24.05
N GLU A 51 3.92 -4.47 -24.37
CA GLU A 51 3.34 -4.37 -25.72
C GLU A 51 3.09 -2.91 -26.12
N LEU A 52 2.63 -2.09 -25.17
CA LEU A 52 2.46 -0.65 -25.38
C LEU A 52 3.79 0.06 -25.61
N ALA A 53 4.85 -0.28 -24.87
CA ALA A 53 6.19 0.28 -25.04
C ALA A 53 6.76 -0.09 -26.42
N TYR A 54 6.57 -1.32 -26.86
CA TYR A 54 6.95 -1.75 -28.21
C TYR A 54 6.15 -0.99 -29.29
N SER A 55 4.84 -0.84 -29.11
CA SER A 55 3.96 -0.08 -30.02
C SER A 55 4.36 1.40 -30.09
N LEU A 56 4.69 2.00 -28.95
CA LEU A 56 5.21 3.36 -28.82
C LEU A 56 6.52 3.51 -29.60
N SER A 57 7.43 2.55 -29.49
CA SER A 57 8.72 2.57 -30.19
C SER A 57 8.57 2.73 -31.71
N ARG A 58 7.65 1.98 -32.31
CA ARG A 58 7.38 1.98 -33.75
C ARG A 58 6.61 3.20 -34.22
N GLN A 59 5.85 3.83 -33.33
CA GLN A 59 5.00 4.99 -33.62
C GLN A 59 5.60 6.31 -33.11
N TYR A 60 6.78 6.28 -32.48
CA TYR A 60 7.36 7.43 -31.80
C TYR A 60 7.47 8.66 -32.70
N ARG A 61 7.90 8.49 -33.97
CA ARG A 61 7.99 9.63 -34.91
C ARG A 61 6.66 10.37 -35.10
N GLN A 62 5.54 9.67 -34.96
CA GLN A 62 4.18 10.23 -35.08
C GLN A 62 3.68 10.82 -33.77
N LEU A 63 4.14 10.28 -32.63
CA LEU A 63 3.77 10.66 -31.27
C LEU A 63 4.63 11.78 -30.68
N ALA A 64 5.88 11.91 -31.14
CA ALA A 64 6.87 12.85 -30.60
C ALA A 64 6.36 14.31 -30.53
N PRO A 65 5.65 14.87 -31.54
CA PRO A 65 5.13 16.23 -31.42
C PRO A 65 4.12 16.41 -30.29
N VAL A 66 3.29 15.39 -30.00
CA VAL A 66 2.35 15.43 -28.86
C VAL A 66 3.13 15.32 -27.56
N LEU A 67 4.07 14.38 -27.48
CA LEU A 67 4.88 14.19 -26.28
C LEU A 67 5.70 15.44 -25.93
N HIS A 68 6.37 16.07 -26.89
CA HIS A 68 7.13 17.31 -26.66
C HIS A 68 6.25 18.51 -26.27
N ASN A 69 4.97 18.49 -26.60
CA ASN A 69 4.03 19.52 -26.18
C ASN A 69 3.48 19.29 -24.76
N GLU A 70 3.41 18.03 -24.32
CA GLU A 70 2.82 17.64 -23.04
C GLU A 70 3.83 17.47 -21.92
N ILE A 71 5.11 17.22 -22.26
CA ILE A 71 6.20 16.96 -21.33
C ILE A 71 7.17 18.15 -21.33
N ASP A 72 7.27 18.82 -20.19
CA ASP A 72 8.12 19.99 -19.96
C ASP A 72 8.70 20.02 -18.53
N GLN A 73 9.36 21.12 -18.16
CA GLN A 73 10.05 21.26 -16.87
C GLN A 73 9.13 21.27 -15.64
N TYR A 74 7.83 21.49 -15.82
CA TYR A 74 6.82 21.48 -14.76
C TYR A 74 6.05 20.17 -14.71
N LYS A 75 6.04 19.43 -15.83
CA LYS A 75 5.25 18.22 -15.98
C LYS A 75 5.99 17.21 -16.84
N LEU A 76 6.48 16.14 -16.21
CA LEU A 76 7.26 15.10 -16.89
C LEU A 76 6.41 14.01 -17.54
N ASN A 77 5.07 14.14 -17.52
CA ASN A 77 4.15 13.12 -18.01
C ASN A 77 3.12 13.64 -19.03
N ALA A 78 2.80 12.78 -19.98
CA ALA A 78 1.75 12.96 -20.96
C ALA A 78 0.58 12.00 -20.63
N PRO A 79 -0.55 12.52 -20.13
CA PRO A 79 -1.69 11.69 -19.75
C PRO A 79 -2.41 11.14 -20.99
N LEU A 80 -3.09 10.00 -20.84
CA LEU A 80 -3.84 9.34 -21.90
C LEU A 80 -4.73 10.28 -22.73
N LYS A 81 -5.47 11.20 -22.08
CA LYS A 81 -6.33 12.19 -22.77
C LYS A 81 -5.61 13.04 -23.80
N SER A 82 -4.32 13.30 -23.65
CA SER A 82 -3.54 14.12 -24.58
C SER A 82 -3.41 13.46 -25.97
N PHE A 83 -3.50 12.13 -26.03
CA PHE A 83 -3.40 11.37 -27.28
C PHE A 83 -4.74 11.19 -28.02
N LYS A 84 -5.88 11.49 -27.39
CA LYS A 84 -7.24 11.33 -27.98
C LYS A 84 -7.47 12.18 -29.23
N ARG A 85 -6.71 13.27 -29.38
CA ARG A 85 -6.85 14.24 -30.49
C ARG A 85 -5.99 13.91 -31.71
N SER A 86 -5.06 12.97 -31.59
CA SER A 86 -4.12 12.64 -32.67
C SER A 86 -4.66 11.52 -33.56
N LYS A 87 -5.10 11.85 -34.79
CA LYS A 87 -5.47 10.84 -35.80
C LYS A 87 -4.31 9.90 -36.16
N ARG A 88 -3.07 10.37 -36.03
CA ARG A 88 -1.86 9.61 -36.36
C ARG A 88 -1.51 8.57 -35.29
N ALA A 89 -1.98 8.77 -34.06
CA ALA A 89 -1.76 7.88 -32.92
C ALA A 89 -2.96 6.95 -32.65
N ALA A 90 -3.98 6.93 -33.51
CA ALA A 90 -5.28 6.38 -33.16
C ALA A 90 -5.24 4.89 -32.75
N SER A 91 -4.34 4.07 -33.32
CA SER A 91 -4.15 2.68 -32.89
C SER A 91 -3.50 2.58 -31.51
N PHE A 92 -2.41 3.31 -31.28
CA PHE A 92 -1.74 3.39 -29.98
C PHE A 92 -2.72 3.87 -28.89
N THR A 93 -3.42 4.97 -29.14
CA THR A 93 -4.39 5.53 -28.18
C THR A 93 -5.51 4.54 -27.86
N ARG A 94 -6.03 3.79 -28.84
CA ARG A 94 -7.06 2.77 -28.57
C ARG A 94 -6.55 1.65 -27.67
N ASN A 95 -5.32 1.17 -27.90
CA ASN A 95 -4.73 0.12 -27.06
C ASN A 95 -4.47 0.64 -25.64
N MET A 96 -3.95 1.85 -25.51
CA MET A 96 -3.71 2.48 -24.22
C MET A 96 -5.02 2.74 -23.45
N MET A 97 -6.09 3.15 -24.12
CA MET A 97 -7.43 3.28 -23.53
C MET A 97 -8.01 1.94 -23.07
N ALA A 98 -7.87 0.89 -23.87
CA ALA A 98 -8.34 -0.45 -23.50
C ALA A 98 -7.56 -1.02 -22.31
N THR A 99 -6.26 -0.74 -22.25
CA THR A 99 -5.38 -1.11 -21.13
C THR A 99 -5.76 -0.35 -19.88
N ASP A 100 -5.90 0.98 -19.97
CA ASP A 100 -6.35 1.84 -18.88
C ASP A 100 -7.64 1.36 -18.24
N GLN A 101 -8.66 1.08 -19.05
CA GLN A 101 -9.94 0.58 -18.54
C GLN A 101 -9.80 -0.76 -17.81
N ARG A 102 -8.96 -1.66 -18.35
CA ARG A 102 -8.72 -2.97 -17.74
C ARG A 102 -8.00 -2.86 -16.41
N LEU A 103 -6.94 -2.05 -16.33
CA LEU A 103 -6.19 -1.81 -15.10
C LEU A 103 -7.06 -1.18 -14.02
N ARG A 104 -7.85 -0.14 -14.36
CA ARG A 104 -8.77 0.48 -13.39
C ARG A 104 -9.83 -0.51 -12.87
N ALA A 105 -10.35 -1.38 -13.74
CA ALA A 105 -11.30 -2.41 -13.33
C ALA A 105 -10.65 -3.49 -12.45
N GLN A 106 -9.44 -3.95 -12.80
CA GLN A 106 -8.66 -4.91 -12.00
C GLN A 106 -8.35 -4.36 -10.61
N LYS A 107 -8.02 -3.07 -10.51
CA LYS A 107 -7.72 -2.36 -9.27
C LYS A 107 -8.97 -1.93 -8.48
N GLY A 108 -10.17 -2.05 -9.06
CA GLY A 108 -11.43 -1.68 -8.41
C GLY A 108 -11.71 -0.16 -8.33
N ILE A 109 -11.02 0.64 -9.14
CA ILE A 109 -11.04 2.12 -9.12
C ILE A 109 -11.76 2.76 -10.31
N ASP A 110 -12.45 1.97 -11.13
CA ASP A 110 -13.16 2.42 -12.34
C ASP A 110 -14.27 3.44 -12.07
N GLY A 111 -14.86 3.42 -10.86
CA GLY A 111 -15.84 4.41 -10.39
C GLY A 111 -15.24 5.69 -9.77
N TYR A 112 -13.91 5.76 -9.65
CA TYR A 112 -13.20 6.81 -8.90
C TYR A 112 -12.27 7.67 -9.76
N THR A 113 -11.85 7.15 -10.93
CA THR A 113 -11.05 7.90 -11.89
C THR A 113 -11.33 7.46 -13.34
N ASP A 114 -11.28 8.43 -14.26
CA ASP A 114 -11.52 8.24 -15.69
C ASP A 114 -10.27 7.78 -16.47
N GLU A 115 -9.07 8.00 -15.90
CA GLU A 115 -7.79 7.63 -16.51
C GLU A 115 -6.69 7.51 -15.44
N ILE A 116 -5.84 6.50 -15.58
CA ILE A 116 -4.57 6.36 -14.86
C ILE A 116 -3.40 6.23 -15.82
N MET A 117 -3.55 5.67 -17.02
CA MET A 117 -2.41 5.46 -17.92
C MET A 117 -1.76 6.79 -18.38
N GLU A 118 -0.43 6.79 -18.43
CA GLU A 118 0.38 7.89 -18.92
C GLU A 118 1.64 7.43 -19.67
N LEU A 119 2.29 8.37 -20.32
CA LEU A 119 3.67 8.24 -20.77
C LEU A 119 4.52 9.24 -19.99
N ARG A 120 5.52 8.77 -19.26
CA ARG A 120 6.35 9.62 -18.39
C ARG A 120 7.80 9.63 -18.89
N LEU A 121 8.45 10.78 -18.82
CA LEU A 121 9.91 10.84 -18.92
C LEU A 121 10.49 10.39 -17.58
N ALA A 122 11.36 9.38 -17.59
CA ALA A 122 11.82 8.72 -16.37
C ALA A 122 12.42 9.69 -15.35
N ASP A 123 13.23 10.65 -15.81
CA ASP A 123 13.89 11.63 -14.94
C ASP A 123 13.97 13.03 -15.57
N GLN A 124 13.89 14.06 -14.73
CA GLN A 124 13.93 15.47 -15.17
C GLN A 124 15.25 15.83 -15.89
N ALA A 125 16.38 15.26 -15.48
CA ALA A 125 17.69 15.51 -16.09
C ALA A 125 17.75 15.02 -17.54
N MET A 126 16.86 14.11 -17.95
CA MET A 126 16.76 13.64 -19.34
C MET A 126 16.07 14.65 -20.26
N LEU A 127 15.32 15.62 -19.71
CA LEU A 127 14.41 16.49 -20.46
C LEU A 127 15.15 17.30 -21.53
N ALA A 128 16.23 17.98 -21.14
CA ALA A 128 16.98 18.84 -22.05
C ALA A 128 17.56 18.07 -23.24
N ARG A 129 18.10 16.87 -22.97
CA ARG A 129 18.68 15.99 -23.99
C ARG A 129 17.61 15.45 -24.95
N TRP A 130 16.47 15.04 -24.41
CA TRP A 130 15.34 14.55 -25.19
C TRP A 130 14.72 15.64 -26.07
N GLN A 131 14.49 16.84 -25.53
CA GLN A 131 13.97 17.98 -26.28
C GLN A 131 14.97 18.48 -27.36
N ALA A 132 16.26 18.30 -27.15
CA ALA A 132 17.30 18.55 -28.16
C ALA A 132 17.34 17.50 -29.30
N GLY A 133 16.49 16.47 -29.24
CA GLY A 133 16.33 15.47 -30.29
C GLY A 133 17.13 14.18 -30.08
N GLN A 134 17.72 13.96 -28.90
CA GLN A 134 18.29 12.65 -28.57
C GLN A 134 17.20 11.58 -28.60
N ALA A 135 17.43 10.51 -29.36
CA ALA A 135 16.47 9.43 -29.50
C ALA A 135 16.24 8.73 -28.14
N PRO A 136 14.99 8.61 -27.66
CA PRO A 136 14.70 7.96 -26.39
C PRO A 136 14.74 6.43 -26.51
N LEU A 137 14.69 5.78 -25.34
CA LEU A 137 14.26 4.40 -25.14
C LEU A 137 12.82 4.37 -24.61
N PHE A 138 12.14 3.23 -24.74
CA PHE A 138 10.77 3.01 -24.27
C PHE A 138 10.73 1.84 -23.32
N ALA A 139 10.51 2.11 -22.04
CA ALA A 139 10.55 1.11 -20.98
C ALA A 139 9.18 0.95 -20.32
N TRP A 140 9.09 -0.05 -19.45
CA TRP A 140 7.97 -0.31 -18.56
C TRP A 140 8.54 -0.94 -17.28
N GLU A 141 7.79 -0.82 -16.20
CA GLU A 141 8.12 -1.49 -14.95
C GLU A 141 7.84 -3.00 -15.04
N PRO A 142 8.81 -3.88 -14.71
CA PRO A 142 8.57 -5.32 -14.61
C PRO A 142 7.57 -5.66 -13.48
N ASP A 143 6.92 -6.82 -13.56
CA ASP A 143 6.10 -7.30 -12.44
C ASP A 143 6.99 -7.91 -11.33
N GLY A 144 6.46 -7.92 -10.11
CA GLY A 144 7.05 -8.59 -8.96
C GLY A 144 8.16 -7.78 -8.30
N ASN A 145 8.92 -8.43 -7.42
CA ASN A 145 9.84 -7.74 -6.52
C ASN A 145 11.10 -7.18 -7.20
N ASP A 146 11.26 -5.86 -7.11
CA ASP A 146 12.34 -5.05 -7.68
C ASP A 146 13.75 -5.49 -7.24
N LYS A 147 13.89 -6.01 -6.02
CA LYS A 147 15.15 -6.59 -5.50
C LYS A 147 15.58 -7.83 -6.25
N ASN A 148 14.67 -8.43 -7.02
CA ASN A 148 14.94 -9.60 -7.86
C ASN A 148 15.04 -9.23 -9.35
N TRP A 149 14.94 -7.95 -9.72
CA TRP A 149 15.11 -7.54 -11.11
C TRP A 149 16.59 -7.56 -11.49
N ASP A 150 16.93 -8.31 -12.54
CA ASP A 150 18.29 -8.32 -13.08
C ASP A 150 18.56 -7.08 -13.97
N TYR A 151 17.53 -6.59 -14.65
CA TYR A 151 17.59 -5.48 -15.58
C TYR A 151 16.20 -4.92 -15.90
N ILE A 152 16.17 -3.70 -16.40
CA ILE A 152 14.98 -3.10 -17.03
C ILE A 152 15.08 -3.25 -18.55
N GLU A 153 14.10 -3.91 -19.17
CA GLU A 153 14.01 -3.95 -20.63
C GLU A 153 13.49 -2.62 -21.19
N ALA A 154 14.08 -2.17 -22.29
CA ALA A 154 13.60 -1.02 -23.02
C ALA A 154 13.76 -1.19 -24.54
N TYR A 155 12.83 -0.66 -25.32
CA TYR A 155 12.94 -0.63 -26.78
C TYR A 155 13.59 0.66 -27.27
N ASP A 156 14.43 0.59 -28.29
CA ASP A 156 14.81 1.79 -29.05
C ASP A 156 13.76 2.15 -30.12
N VAL A 157 13.95 3.29 -30.80
CA VAL A 157 13.06 3.77 -31.87
C VAL A 157 12.92 2.83 -33.08
N ASN A 158 13.71 1.77 -33.18
CA ASN A 158 13.61 0.73 -34.20
C ASN A 158 12.98 -0.56 -33.66
N GLY A 159 12.68 -0.62 -32.35
CA GLY A 159 12.12 -1.78 -31.68
C GLY A 159 13.17 -2.80 -31.20
N ASN A 160 14.47 -2.46 -31.19
CA ASN A 160 15.48 -3.36 -30.62
C ASN A 160 15.47 -3.25 -29.09
N ILE A 161 15.70 -4.36 -28.40
CA ILE A 161 15.77 -4.43 -26.94
C ILE A 161 17.13 -3.92 -26.45
N HIS A 162 17.10 -3.13 -25.38
CA HIS A 162 18.21 -2.70 -24.57
C HIS A 162 17.93 -3.14 -23.13
N LEU A 163 18.96 -3.61 -22.42
CA LEU A 163 18.87 -3.97 -21.01
C LEU A 163 19.53 -2.84 -20.22
N LEU A 164 18.79 -2.25 -19.29
CA LEU A 164 19.23 -1.13 -18.46
C LEU A 164 19.46 -1.62 -17.04
N ASP A 165 20.39 -0.97 -16.35
CA ASP A 165 20.63 -1.22 -14.93
C ASP A 165 19.40 -0.78 -14.11
N VAL A 166 19.07 -1.53 -13.05
CA VAL A 166 17.90 -1.27 -12.20
C VAL A 166 18.13 -0.07 -11.29
N TYR A 167 19.36 0.10 -10.79
CA TYR A 167 19.70 1.08 -9.76
C TYR A 167 20.41 2.31 -10.34
N GLU A 168 21.01 2.19 -11.53
CA GLU A 168 21.65 3.29 -12.23
C GLU A 168 20.79 3.82 -13.39
N ALA A 169 20.25 5.03 -13.22
CA ALA A 169 19.49 5.70 -14.27
C ALA A 169 20.33 5.92 -15.54
N PRO A 170 19.84 5.57 -16.74
CA PRO A 170 20.62 5.65 -17.96
C PRO A 170 20.83 7.10 -18.43
N GLU A 171 21.96 7.38 -19.10
CA GLU A 171 22.19 8.71 -19.69
C GLU A 171 21.22 9.02 -20.85
N ARG A 172 20.80 7.98 -21.57
CA ARG A 172 19.88 8.10 -22.70
C ARG A 172 18.45 8.32 -22.18
N PRO A 173 17.70 9.30 -22.72
CA PRO A 173 16.33 9.54 -22.28
C PRO A 173 15.45 8.29 -22.36
N VAL A 174 14.65 8.04 -21.32
CA VAL A 174 13.70 6.93 -21.27
C VAL A 174 12.29 7.48 -21.11
N LEU A 175 11.39 7.05 -22.00
CA LEU A 175 9.96 7.24 -21.86
C LEU A 175 9.35 5.95 -21.31
N VAL A 176 8.74 6.02 -20.15
CA VAL A 176 8.12 4.91 -19.45
C VAL A 176 6.64 4.85 -19.80
N VAL A 177 6.15 3.66 -20.18
CA VAL A 177 4.72 3.38 -20.25
C VAL A 177 4.25 2.98 -18.87
N ASP A 178 3.41 3.81 -18.27
CA ASP A 178 3.15 3.73 -16.84
C ASP A 178 1.71 4.10 -16.47
N THR A 179 1.36 3.94 -15.20
CA THR A 179 0.20 4.60 -14.60
C THR A 179 0.64 5.89 -13.90
N ASN A 180 -0.30 6.83 -13.78
CA ASN A 180 -0.16 8.01 -12.97
C ASN A 180 -0.42 7.58 -11.53
N SER A 181 0.62 7.12 -10.87
CA SER A 181 0.49 6.48 -9.57
C SER A 181 -0.14 7.39 -8.50
N ARG A 182 0.10 8.71 -8.55
CA ARG A 182 -0.61 9.70 -7.71
C ARG A 182 -2.14 9.69 -7.91
N LYS A 183 -2.62 9.71 -9.15
CA LYS A 183 -4.07 9.61 -9.44
C LYS A 183 -4.62 8.25 -9.06
N GLU A 184 -3.83 7.21 -9.26
CA GLU A 184 -4.21 5.85 -8.94
C GLU A 184 -4.40 5.67 -7.43
N LEU A 185 -3.42 6.09 -6.62
CA LEU A 185 -3.47 6.03 -5.17
C LEU A 185 -4.63 6.88 -4.62
N GLU A 186 -4.83 8.09 -5.15
CA GLU A 186 -5.97 8.94 -4.74
C GLU A 186 -7.32 8.21 -4.96
N ALA A 187 -7.50 7.60 -6.14
CA ALA A 187 -8.70 6.83 -6.46
C ALA A 187 -8.80 5.54 -5.62
N GLY A 188 -7.66 4.89 -5.34
CA GLY A 188 -7.56 3.71 -4.50
C GLY A 188 -7.98 3.96 -3.06
N ILE A 189 -7.46 5.01 -2.44
CA ILE A 189 -7.81 5.41 -1.07
C ILE A 189 -9.29 5.80 -0.98
N GLN A 190 -9.86 6.44 -2.00
CA GLN A 190 -11.30 6.71 -2.06
C GLN A 190 -12.10 5.40 -2.10
N ALA A 191 -11.71 4.46 -2.96
CA ALA A 191 -12.34 3.14 -3.06
C ALA A 191 -12.26 2.35 -1.75
N MET A 192 -11.10 2.36 -1.08
CA MET A 192 -10.91 1.70 0.21
C MET A 192 -11.84 2.29 1.28
N ASN A 193 -11.84 3.62 1.41
CA ASN A 193 -12.63 4.30 2.43
C ASN A 193 -14.13 4.09 2.24
N ASP A 194 -14.61 4.09 1.00
CA ASP A 194 -16.02 3.80 0.71
C ASP A 194 -16.38 2.35 1.00
N GLU A 195 -15.50 1.41 0.66
CA GLU A 195 -15.71 -0.02 0.93
C GLU A 195 -15.71 -0.33 2.42
N ILE A 196 -14.78 0.24 3.20
CA ILE A 196 -14.76 0.14 4.67
C ILE A 196 -16.07 0.66 5.26
N LYS A 197 -16.52 1.85 4.83
CA LYS A 197 -17.79 2.44 5.30
C LYS A 197 -18.99 1.55 4.94
N ARG A 198 -19.01 1.00 3.72
CA ARG A 198 -20.06 0.09 3.26
C ARG A 198 -20.13 -1.16 4.14
N LEU A 199 -18.99 -1.82 4.35
CA LEU A 199 -18.90 -3.04 5.16
C LEU A 199 -19.26 -2.79 6.63
N GLN A 200 -18.81 -1.70 7.22
CA GLN A 200 -19.19 -1.30 8.58
C GLN A 200 -20.67 -0.91 8.69
N GLY A 201 -21.24 -0.31 7.63
CA GLY A 201 -22.67 0.00 7.53
C GLY A 201 -23.55 -1.26 7.35
N GLU A 202 -23.09 -2.25 6.60
CA GLU A 202 -23.82 -3.52 6.41
C GLU A 202 -23.76 -4.43 7.63
N GLN A 203 -22.69 -4.37 8.42
CA GLN A 203 -22.62 -5.04 9.72
C GLN A 203 -23.61 -4.46 10.75
N SER A 204 -24.28 -3.33 10.45
CA SER A 204 -25.20 -2.65 11.35
C SER A 204 -26.67 -3.10 11.28
N ASP A 205 -26.96 -4.30 10.78
CA ASP A 205 -28.29 -4.93 10.84
C ASP A 205 -28.74 -5.33 12.28
N ALA A 206 -27.94 -5.03 13.30
CA ALA A 206 -28.45 -4.86 14.66
C ALA A 206 -29.05 -3.45 14.80
N ALA A 207 -30.37 -3.36 14.62
CA ALA A 207 -31.22 -2.17 14.72
C ALA A 207 -30.62 -0.97 15.50
N PRO A 208 -30.71 0.26 14.97
CA PRO A 208 -30.27 1.44 15.70
C PRO A 208 -31.11 1.56 16.97
N ARG A 209 -30.52 1.27 18.13
CA ARG A 209 -31.02 1.80 19.39
C ARG A 209 -30.84 3.30 19.31
N ALA A 210 -31.88 3.97 18.81
CA ALA A 210 -32.08 5.39 18.98
C ALA A 210 -32.02 5.71 20.47
N MET A 211 -30.86 6.14 20.94
CA MET A 211 -30.83 7.13 22.01
C MET A 211 -30.61 8.47 21.35
N ALA A 212 -31.74 9.14 21.12
CA ALA A 212 -31.79 10.58 21.20
C ALA A 212 -31.31 10.98 22.61
N LEU A 213 -30.01 11.21 22.76
CA LEU A 213 -29.49 12.02 23.84
C LEU A 213 -29.80 13.46 23.49
N SER A 214 -30.88 13.96 24.07
CA SER A 214 -31.11 15.38 24.24
C SER A 214 -29.93 15.97 25.02
N MET A 215 -29.02 16.64 24.32
CA MET A 215 -28.13 17.64 24.90
C MET A 215 -27.97 18.71 23.84
N ALA A 216 -28.43 19.93 24.15
CA ALA A 216 -28.05 21.12 23.41
C ALA A 216 -26.52 21.12 23.28
N SER A 217 -26.02 20.84 22.08
CA SER A 217 -24.59 20.71 21.86
C SER A 217 -24.09 22.10 21.51
N GLU A 218 -23.55 22.79 22.52
CA GLU A 218 -22.42 23.70 22.29
C GLU A 218 -21.49 23.02 21.29
N PRO A 219 -21.01 23.70 20.25
CA PRO A 219 -20.21 23.02 19.27
C PRO A 219 -18.92 22.54 19.97
N LEU A 220 -18.67 21.23 19.90
CA LEU A 220 -17.61 20.58 20.67
C LEU A 220 -16.29 20.72 19.91
N SER A 221 -15.24 21.20 20.58
CA SER A 221 -13.89 21.22 20.04
C SER A 221 -13.44 19.81 19.63
N ILE A 222 -12.81 19.71 18.46
CA ILE A 222 -12.30 18.46 17.92
C ILE A 222 -10.86 18.27 18.40
N SER A 223 -10.54 17.09 18.92
CA SER A 223 -9.19 16.79 19.39
C SER A 223 -8.52 15.94 18.34
N THR A 224 -7.33 16.35 17.92
CA THR A 224 -6.61 15.68 16.84
C THR A 224 -5.12 15.46 17.16
N THR A 225 -4.50 14.58 16.38
CA THR A 225 -3.05 14.52 16.22
C THR A 225 -2.68 14.90 14.79
N VAL A 226 -1.73 15.82 14.67
CA VAL A 226 -1.19 16.34 13.41
C VAL A 226 0.21 15.81 13.19
N LEU A 227 0.51 15.45 11.94
CA LEU A 227 1.87 15.24 11.45
C LEU A 227 2.48 16.58 11.06
N GLU A 228 3.45 17.04 11.83
CA GLU A 228 4.16 18.29 11.54
C GLU A 228 5.40 18.05 10.68
N LYS A 229 6.04 16.89 10.84
CA LYS A 229 7.27 16.53 10.12
C LYS A 229 7.32 15.04 9.85
N ILE A 230 7.81 14.63 8.68
CA ILE A 230 8.17 13.23 8.40
C ILE A 230 9.32 13.15 7.39
N ARG A 231 10.10 12.06 7.48
CA ARG A 231 11.06 11.64 6.46
C ARG A 231 11.15 10.12 6.42
N LEU A 232 11.57 9.57 5.29
CA LEU A 232 11.97 8.17 5.13
C LEU A 232 13.50 8.08 5.01
N ALA A 233 14.09 6.99 5.50
CA ALA A 233 15.51 6.70 5.29
C ALA A 233 15.73 6.05 3.92
N ASP A 234 14.77 5.24 3.48
CA ASP A 234 14.81 4.50 2.24
C ASP A 234 13.37 4.39 1.71
N ASP A 235 13.18 4.79 0.46
CA ASP A 235 11.94 4.71 -0.30
C ASP A 235 11.89 3.45 -1.17
N GLN A 236 12.95 2.62 -1.16
CA GLN A 236 13.05 1.32 -1.84
C GLN A 236 12.82 1.33 -3.36
N GLU A 237 12.56 2.47 -4.00
CA GLU A 237 12.19 2.52 -5.42
C GLU A 237 13.39 2.67 -6.38
N PRO A 238 13.47 1.87 -7.46
CA PRO A 238 14.39 2.11 -8.56
C PRO A 238 13.96 3.32 -9.40
N TRP A 239 14.87 3.85 -10.23
CA TRP A 239 14.62 5.04 -11.06
C TRP A 239 13.41 4.91 -12.00
N ILE A 240 12.98 3.69 -12.30
CA ILE A 240 11.85 3.44 -13.20
C ILE A 240 10.49 3.60 -12.51
N SER A 241 10.37 3.36 -11.21
CA SER A 241 9.08 3.34 -10.49
C SER A 241 8.52 4.76 -10.29
N GLY A 242 9.40 5.74 -10.07
CA GLY A 242 9.04 7.15 -10.12
C GLY A 242 9.14 7.81 -8.75
N LYS A 243 7.98 8.17 -8.18
CA LYS A 243 7.91 8.79 -6.85
C LYS A 243 7.25 7.77 -5.93
N ALA A 244 7.67 7.73 -4.67
CA ALA A 244 7.02 6.87 -3.71
C ALA A 244 5.54 7.25 -3.48
N GLU A 245 4.69 6.23 -3.37
CA GLU A 245 3.25 6.39 -3.16
C GLU A 245 2.82 5.97 -1.76
N VAL A 246 3.23 6.76 -0.77
CA VAL A 246 2.99 6.42 0.63
C VAL A 246 1.60 6.84 1.11
N TYR A 247 0.97 5.96 1.88
CA TYR A 247 -0.25 6.22 2.62
C TYR A 247 -0.18 5.65 4.03
N ALA A 248 -0.98 6.21 4.94
CA ALA A 248 -1.05 5.78 6.33
C ALA A 248 -2.37 5.04 6.60
N ILE A 249 -2.30 3.97 7.39
CA ILE A 249 -3.45 3.26 7.95
C ILE A 249 -3.44 3.47 9.45
N VAL A 250 -4.43 4.20 9.98
CA VAL A 250 -4.61 4.41 11.41
C VAL A 250 -5.67 3.45 11.94
N THR A 251 -5.28 2.62 12.90
CA THR A 251 -6.13 1.56 13.45
C THR A 251 -6.40 1.74 14.94
N GLY A 252 -7.62 1.44 15.36
CA GLY A 252 -7.99 1.38 16.77
C GLY A 252 -9.39 0.80 16.97
N VAL A 253 -10.04 1.12 18.10
CA VAL A 253 -11.34 0.54 18.48
C VAL A 253 -12.41 1.62 18.55
N ASN A 254 -13.60 1.31 18.04
CA ASN A 254 -14.75 2.21 18.03
C ASN A 254 -15.16 2.61 19.48
N PRO A 255 -15.46 3.89 19.74
CA PRO A 255 -15.79 4.39 21.07
C PRO A 255 -17.08 3.79 21.65
N THR A 256 -18.00 3.33 20.81
CA THR A 256 -19.34 2.88 21.22
C THR A 256 -19.62 1.41 20.92
N ARG A 257 -18.76 0.75 20.13
CA ARG A 257 -18.92 -0.65 19.69
C ARG A 257 -17.61 -1.39 19.79
N ASP A 258 -17.67 -2.70 20.01
CA ASP A 258 -16.49 -3.57 19.98
C ASP A 258 -16.16 -3.95 18.53
N GLU A 259 -15.91 -2.92 17.72
CA GLU A 259 -15.60 -2.99 16.30
C GLU A 259 -14.30 -2.20 16.03
N PRO A 260 -13.45 -2.65 15.09
CA PRO A 260 -12.27 -1.89 14.70
C PRO A 260 -12.65 -0.61 13.93
N VAL A 261 -11.82 0.42 14.08
CA VAL A 261 -11.84 1.63 13.24
C VAL A 261 -10.55 1.66 12.44
N ILE A 262 -10.69 1.82 11.13
CA ILE A 262 -9.58 1.91 10.17
C ILE A 262 -9.76 3.22 9.41
N ASP A 263 -8.71 4.04 9.39
CA ASP A 263 -8.62 5.27 8.61
C ASP A 263 -7.45 5.20 7.65
N VAL A 264 -7.74 5.34 6.36
CA VAL A 264 -6.72 5.35 5.31
C VAL A 264 -6.50 6.79 4.87
N ILE A 265 -5.27 7.28 5.07
CA ILE A 265 -4.88 8.67 4.87
C ILE A 265 -3.78 8.75 3.83
N ASP A 266 -4.02 9.51 2.79
CA ASP A 266 -3.06 9.80 1.75
C ASP A 266 -1.90 10.69 2.24
N MET A 267 -0.67 10.39 1.84
CA MET A 267 0.53 11.21 2.15
C MET A 267 1.20 11.72 0.87
N PRO A 268 0.53 12.61 0.10
CA PRO A 268 0.90 12.95 -1.28
C PRO A 268 2.19 13.77 -1.44
N TYR A 269 2.90 13.99 -0.35
CA TYR A 269 4.15 14.73 -0.29
C TYR A 269 5.34 13.82 -0.05
N LEU A 270 5.16 12.58 0.42
CA LEU A 270 6.24 11.70 0.86
C LEU A 270 6.84 10.93 -0.33
N ASP A 271 7.37 11.69 -1.29
CA ASP A 271 7.78 11.21 -2.62
C ASP A 271 9.19 10.59 -2.64
N TYR A 272 10.08 11.00 -1.73
CA TYR A 272 11.51 10.67 -1.80
C TYR A 272 12.12 10.38 -0.43
N SER A 273 13.06 9.44 -0.40
CA SER A 273 13.94 9.18 0.73
C SER A 273 14.83 10.38 1.07
N GLU A 274 15.27 10.41 2.33
CA GLU A 274 16.13 11.44 2.93
C GLU A 274 15.61 12.88 2.89
N THR A 275 14.39 13.10 2.39
CA THR A 275 13.74 14.41 2.32
C THR A 275 12.88 14.66 3.56
N GLU A 276 13.07 15.81 4.22
CA GLU A 276 12.19 16.23 5.32
C GLU A 276 10.97 16.99 4.78
N TYR A 277 9.78 16.46 5.06
CA TYR A 277 8.50 17.05 4.70
C TYR A 277 7.80 17.66 5.92
N PHE A 278 7.07 18.76 5.71
CA PHE A 278 6.39 19.52 6.76
C PHE A 278 4.89 19.73 6.47
N PRO A 279 4.08 18.66 6.48
CA PRO A 279 2.75 18.68 5.88
C PRO A 279 1.68 19.39 6.70
N ASN A 280 1.82 19.44 8.04
CA ASN A 280 0.78 19.93 8.96
C ASN A 280 -0.58 19.23 8.73
N GLN A 281 -0.54 17.93 8.43
CA GLN A 281 -1.72 17.12 8.10
C GLN A 281 -2.33 16.50 9.36
N VAL A 282 -3.64 16.61 9.55
CA VAL A 282 -4.35 15.86 10.59
C VAL A 282 -4.36 14.37 10.23
N LEU A 283 -3.87 13.53 11.14
CA LEU A 283 -3.84 12.07 10.95
C LEU A 283 -4.90 11.35 11.80
N ILE A 284 -5.16 11.84 13.02
CA ILE A 284 -6.03 11.13 13.98
C ILE A 284 -7.11 12.08 14.47
N TYR A 285 -8.37 11.68 14.33
CA TYR A 285 -9.53 12.33 14.95
C TYR A 285 -9.94 11.54 16.19
N TRP A 286 -9.60 12.02 17.39
CA TRP A 286 -9.69 11.22 18.61
C TRP A 286 -11.12 10.82 19.01
N GLN A 287 -12.13 11.58 18.57
CA GLN A 287 -13.55 11.23 18.76
C GLN A 287 -13.93 9.87 18.15
N ARG A 288 -13.12 9.33 17.25
CA ARG A 288 -13.37 8.06 16.56
C ARG A 288 -12.76 6.85 17.27
N TYR A 289 -12.01 7.04 18.35
CA TYR A 289 -11.24 5.99 19.02
C TYR A 289 -11.53 5.93 20.53
N ARG A 290 -11.79 4.73 21.05
CA ARG A 290 -12.24 4.51 22.44
C ARG A 290 -11.24 4.93 23.51
N TRP A 291 -9.95 4.60 23.34
CA TRP A 291 -8.97 4.67 24.43
C TRP A 291 -7.96 5.81 24.30
N ALA A 292 -8.23 6.83 23.49
CA ALA A 292 -7.29 7.93 23.28
C ALA A 292 -5.89 7.45 22.84
N ALA A 293 -5.85 6.29 22.17
CA ALA A 293 -4.67 5.68 21.60
C ALA A 293 -5.02 4.97 20.28
N ALA A 294 -4.09 5.00 19.34
CA ALA A 294 -4.19 4.36 18.04
C ALA A 294 -2.80 3.98 17.54
N ASP A 295 -2.76 3.00 16.65
CA ASP A 295 -1.55 2.64 15.90
C ASP A 295 -1.63 3.23 14.50
N MET A 296 -0.47 3.49 13.90
CA MET A 296 -0.38 3.98 12.52
C MET A 296 0.64 3.15 11.76
N LEU A 297 0.19 2.53 10.67
CA LEU A 297 1.04 1.85 9.70
C LEU A 297 1.30 2.80 8.53
N LEU A 298 2.50 2.77 7.98
CA LEU A 298 2.85 3.40 6.72
C LEU A 298 3.02 2.29 5.68
N MET A 299 2.35 2.45 4.55
CA MET A 299 2.35 1.52 3.43
C MET A 299 2.68 2.31 2.17
N GLU A 300 3.40 1.69 1.26
CA GLU A 300 3.54 2.14 -0.13
C GLU A 300 2.51 1.43 -1.01
N LYS A 301 2.25 1.95 -2.22
CA LYS A 301 1.31 1.39 -3.20
C LYS A 301 1.88 0.18 -3.94
N ASP A 302 0.98 -0.76 -4.21
CA ASP A 302 1.12 -1.90 -5.12
C ASP A 302 0.59 -1.62 -6.54
N ASP A 303 1.31 -2.13 -7.53
CA ASP A 303 0.88 -2.18 -8.91
C ASP A 303 -0.16 -3.28 -9.22
N SER A 304 -0.37 -4.27 -8.34
CA SER A 304 -1.27 -5.41 -8.57
C SER A 304 -2.54 -5.48 -7.71
N THR A 305 -2.61 -4.74 -6.60
CA THR A 305 -3.69 -4.87 -5.61
C THR A 305 -5.02 -4.22 -6.04
N ASN A 306 -6.11 -4.94 -5.77
CA ASN A 306 -7.45 -4.36 -5.81
C ASN A 306 -7.77 -3.67 -4.49
N TYR A 307 -7.98 -2.36 -4.54
CA TYR A 307 -8.18 -1.53 -3.36
C TYR A 307 -9.42 -1.91 -2.52
N LYS A 308 -10.48 -2.44 -3.15
CA LYS A 308 -11.67 -2.91 -2.43
C LYS A 308 -11.40 -4.22 -1.70
N ASP A 309 -10.68 -5.14 -2.34
CA ASP A 309 -10.29 -6.41 -1.73
C ASP A 309 -9.30 -6.19 -0.57
N LEU A 310 -8.38 -5.22 -0.71
CA LEU A 310 -7.50 -4.76 0.36
C LEU A 310 -8.30 -4.23 1.56
N ALA A 311 -9.21 -3.27 1.31
CA ALA A 311 -10.08 -2.71 2.35
C ALA A 311 -10.89 -3.78 3.09
N LYS A 312 -11.48 -4.72 2.35
CA LYS A 312 -12.22 -5.84 2.92
C LYS A 312 -11.34 -6.70 3.82
N THR A 313 -10.16 -7.06 3.34
CA THR A 313 -9.23 -7.92 4.08
C THR A 313 -8.72 -7.24 5.35
N LEU A 314 -8.32 -5.96 5.27
CA LEU A 314 -7.92 -5.18 6.44
C LEU A 314 -9.02 -5.16 7.51
N LEU A 315 -10.28 -4.96 7.11
CA LEU A 315 -11.41 -4.94 8.04
C LEU A 315 -11.73 -6.32 8.62
N GLU A 316 -11.71 -7.37 7.81
CA GLU A 316 -11.94 -8.76 8.24
C GLU A 316 -10.90 -9.17 9.29
N VAL A 317 -9.62 -8.97 8.97
CA VAL A 317 -8.50 -9.26 9.87
C VAL A 317 -8.59 -8.46 11.16
N ALA A 318 -8.86 -7.15 11.08
CA ALA A 318 -9.03 -6.32 12.27
C ALA A 318 -10.20 -6.79 13.15
N THR A 319 -11.29 -7.27 12.53
CA THR A 319 -12.46 -7.80 13.22
C THR A 319 -12.15 -9.12 13.93
N GLU A 320 -11.46 -10.04 13.25
CA GLU A 320 -11.04 -11.32 13.82
C GLU A 320 -10.04 -11.13 14.96
N ALA A 321 -9.08 -10.23 14.78
CA ALA A 321 -8.11 -9.86 15.79
C ALA A 321 -8.79 -9.33 17.07
N LEU A 322 -9.78 -8.45 16.93
CA LEU A 322 -10.53 -7.92 18.06
C LEU A 322 -11.37 -9.01 18.76
N LYS A 323 -12.02 -9.91 18.00
CA LYS A 323 -12.80 -11.05 18.55
C LYS A 323 -11.95 -12.06 19.31
N ALA A 324 -10.68 -12.23 18.93
CA ALA A 324 -9.75 -13.14 19.59
C ALA A 324 -9.31 -12.65 20.98
N ILE A 325 -9.64 -11.41 21.36
CA ILE A 325 -9.26 -10.81 22.64
C ILE A 325 -10.34 -11.17 23.67
N PRO A 326 -10.02 -11.94 24.74
CA PRO A 326 -11.00 -12.52 25.66
C PRO A 326 -11.89 -11.53 26.40
N ASP A 327 -11.45 -10.26 26.52
CA ASP A 327 -12.21 -9.12 27.03
C ASP A 327 -11.47 -7.81 26.67
N PRO A 328 -11.92 -7.06 25.63
CA PRO A 328 -11.29 -5.80 25.23
C PRO A 328 -11.37 -4.72 26.31
N GLU A 329 -12.42 -4.71 27.15
CA GLU A 329 -12.59 -3.72 28.21
C GLU A 329 -11.57 -3.91 29.33
N VAL A 330 -11.24 -5.17 29.65
CA VAL A 330 -10.24 -5.51 30.68
C VAL A 330 -8.81 -5.32 30.17
N GLN A 331 -8.55 -5.47 28.87
CA GLN A 331 -7.21 -5.32 28.28
C GLN A 331 -6.87 -3.91 27.76
N ALA A 332 -7.84 -2.98 27.72
CA ALA A 332 -7.67 -1.56 27.42
C ALA A 332 -6.59 -1.28 26.35
N TYR A 333 -5.52 -0.56 26.71
CA TYR A 333 -4.44 -0.16 25.78
C TYR A 333 -3.69 -1.32 25.11
N ALA A 334 -3.66 -2.53 25.69
CA ALA A 334 -2.90 -3.65 25.14
C ALA A 334 -3.53 -4.25 23.87
N VAL A 335 -4.82 -3.97 23.64
CA VAL A 335 -5.58 -4.43 22.46
C VAL A 335 -5.07 -3.77 21.18
N ILE A 336 -4.66 -2.51 21.24
CA ILE A 336 -4.26 -1.72 20.07
C ILE A 336 -3.02 -2.32 19.37
N PRO A 337 -1.88 -2.55 20.06
CA PRO A 337 -0.72 -3.18 19.41
C PRO A 337 -0.96 -4.64 19.01
N GLN A 338 -1.86 -5.37 19.70
CA GLN A 338 -2.26 -6.72 19.29
C GLN A 338 -3.06 -6.71 17.99
N LEU A 339 -3.95 -5.72 17.82
CA LEU A 339 -4.71 -5.52 16.60
C LEU A 339 -3.78 -5.28 15.41
N THR A 340 -2.85 -4.33 15.54
CA THR A 340 -1.89 -4.03 14.47
C THR A 340 -0.95 -5.20 14.20
N GLY A 341 -0.46 -5.90 15.23
CA GLY A 341 0.35 -7.11 15.04
C GLY A 341 -0.39 -8.19 14.24
N LYS A 342 -1.67 -8.44 14.56
CA LYS A 342 -2.50 -9.40 13.82
C LYS A 342 -2.83 -8.94 12.40
N ILE A 343 -2.98 -7.64 12.18
CA ILE A 343 -3.11 -7.06 10.84
C ILE A 343 -1.87 -7.38 10.02
N LEU A 344 -0.68 -7.08 10.55
CA LEU A 344 0.59 -7.37 9.89
C LEU A 344 0.79 -8.89 9.63
N GLU A 345 0.33 -9.76 10.53
CA GLU A 345 0.43 -11.22 10.37
C GLU A 345 -0.50 -11.81 9.30
N ALA A 346 -1.66 -11.18 9.08
CA ALA A 346 -2.70 -11.71 8.20
C ALA A 346 -2.82 -10.98 6.86
N ILE A 347 -2.10 -9.87 6.67
CA ILE A 347 -1.80 -9.33 5.35
C ILE A 347 -1.02 -10.43 4.58
N PRO A 348 -1.54 -10.90 3.42
CA PRO A 348 -0.83 -11.87 2.59
C PRO A 348 0.61 -11.41 2.30
N ALA A 349 1.57 -12.33 2.31
CA ALA A 349 2.97 -11.98 2.01
C ALA A 349 3.14 -11.34 0.62
N SER A 350 2.25 -11.64 -0.32
CA SER A 350 2.17 -11.00 -1.63
C SER A 350 1.76 -9.53 -1.58
N TRP A 351 1.25 -9.03 -0.46
CA TRP A 351 1.00 -7.62 -0.18
C TRP A 351 2.10 -7.01 0.70
N MET A 352 3.21 -7.74 0.92
CA MET A 352 4.38 -7.31 1.69
C MET A 352 5.68 -7.49 0.89
N THR A 353 5.59 -7.85 -0.38
CA THR A 353 6.73 -8.06 -1.27
C THR A 353 6.62 -7.15 -2.50
N ASN A 354 7.17 -5.94 -2.46
CA ASN A 354 7.16 -4.94 -3.55
C ASN A 354 5.79 -4.56 -4.12
N ASP A 355 4.74 -5.05 -3.47
CA ASP A 355 3.39 -5.10 -3.99
C ASP A 355 2.49 -4.51 -2.88
N ASP A 356 2.83 -3.32 -2.37
CA ASP A 356 2.51 -2.65 -1.09
C ASP A 356 3.64 -2.85 -0.04
N ASP A 357 4.72 -2.07 -0.13
CA ASP A 357 5.80 -2.20 0.83
C ASP A 357 5.40 -1.64 2.20
N PHE A 358 5.51 -2.48 3.23
CA PHE A 358 5.47 -2.03 4.61
C PHE A 358 6.63 -1.05 4.83
N VAL A 359 6.31 0.23 4.96
CA VAL A 359 7.31 1.29 5.11
C VAL A 359 7.78 1.35 6.56
N ASP A 360 6.84 1.50 7.50
CA ASP A 360 7.11 1.50 8.94
C ASP A 360 5.80 1.44 9.76
N VAL A 361 5.91 1.37 11.09
CA VAL A 361 4.77 1.40 12.02
C VAL A 361 5.09 2.22 13.26
N TYR A 362 4.08 2.94 13.74
CA TYR A 362 4.09 3.67 15.01
C TYR A 362 3.06 3.05 15.95
N TYR A 363 3.55 2.35 16.96
CA TYR A 363 2.69 1.75 18.00
C TYR A 363 2.29 2.78 19.07
N THR A 364 1.01 2.84 19.35
CA THR A 364 0.37 3.51 20.49
C THR A 364 0.68 5.01 20.51
N ILE A 365 0.33 5.69 19.42
CA ILE A 365 0.20 7.15 19.41
C ILE A 365 -0.93 7.51 20.40
N ARG A 366 -0.70 8.47 21.30
CA ARG A 366 -1.66 8.85 22.35
C ARG A 366 -2.19 10.27 22.16
N GLN A 367 -3.45 10.48 22.50
CA GLN A 367 -4.08 11.80 22.50
C GLN A 367 -3.33 12.78 23.41
N GLY A 368 -3.21 14.02 22.95
CA GLY A 368 -2.60 15.11 23.74
C GLY A 368 -1.07 15.01 23.89
N LYS A 369 -0.43 13.96 23.34
CA LYS A 369 1.02 13.78 23.45
C LYS A 369 1.73 14.26 22.20
N ARG A 370 2.77 15.07 22.41
CA ARG A 370 3.77 15.40 21.38
C ARG A 370 4.83 14.32 21.32
N TYR A 371 5.21 13.97 20.10
CA TYR A 371 6.32 13.09 19.77
C TYR A 371 7.22 13.86 18.83
N THR A 372 8.49 14.03 19.17
CA THR A 372 9.44 14.80 18.34
C THR A 372 10.43 13.81 17.76
N ASP A 373 10.58 13.83 16.43
CA ASP A 373 11.61 13.03 15.76
C ASP A 373 11.52 11.53 16.16
N HIS A 374 10.30 11.04 16.34
CA HIS A 374 10.03 9.70 16.83
C HIS A 374 10.30 8.70 15.71
N PRO A 375 11.18 7.71 15.91
CA PRO A 375 11.39 6.67 14.93
C PRO A 375 10.18 5.73 14.92
N GLY A 376 9.81 5.26 13.73
CA GLY A 376 8.97 4.09 13.58
C GLY A 376 9.70 2.83 14.08
N ALA A 377 8.96 1.74 14.31
CA ALA A 377 9.51 0.51 14.87
C ALA A 377 10.53 -0.18 13.94
N GLY A 378 10.36 -0.05 12.62
CA GLY A 378 11.30 -0.49 11.60
C GLY A 378 12.50 0.44 11.42
N ASN A 379 12.46 1.64 12.02
CA ASN A 379 13.50 2.67 11.93
C ASN A 379 13.76 3.16 10.49
N ASN A 380 12.78 3.03 9.59
CA ASN A 380 12.81 3.61 8.26
C ASN A 380 12.20 5.03 8.30
N ALA A 381 11.04 5.18 8.92
CA ALA A 381 10.36 6.45 9.04
C ALA A 381 10.73 7.18 10.35
N LYS A 382 10.80 8.51 10.28
CA LYS A 382 10.97 9.37 11.45
C LYS A 382 10.01 10.55 11.38
N ALA A 383 9.15 10.69 12.39
CA ALA A 383 8.05 11.65 12.37
C ALA A 383 7.93 12.51 13.65
N THR A 384 7.40 13.72 13.49
CA THR A 384 6.98 14.60 14.58
C THR A 384 5.47 14.72 14.58
N PHE A 385 4.85 14.30 15.69
CA PHE A 385 3.42 14.36 15.92
C PHE A 385 3.10 15.39 17.01
N ALA A 386 2.02 16.14 16.83
CA ALA A 386 1.59 17.16 17.77
C ALA A 386 0.07 17.11 18.00
N PRO A 387 -0.41 17.40 19.23
CA PRO A 387 -1.83 17.59 19.45
C PRO A 387 -2.30 18.90 18.82
N LEU A 388 -3.49 18.88 18.23
CA LEU A 388 -4.20 20.06 17.75
C LEU A 388 -5.66 19.99 18.18
N THR A 389 -6.14 21.03 18.85
CA THR A 389 -7.57 21.25 19.12
C THR A 389 -8.12 22.16 18.04
N ILE A 390 -9.19 21.73 17.37
CA ILE A 390 -9.91 22.54 16.39
C ILE A 390 -11.21 22.97 17.04
N ASP A 391 -11.30 24.25 17.37
CA ASP A 391 -12.50 24.84 17.93
C ASP A 391 -13.56 25.07 16.84
N PRO A 392 -14.83 25.08 17.20
CA PRO A 392 -15.89 25.44 16.27
C PRO A 392 -15.72 26.86 15.77
N THR A 393 -16.15 27.12 14.54
CA THR A 393 -16.36 28.48 14.06
C THR A 393 -17.43 29.17 14.92
N GLU A 394 -17.08 30.34 15.46
CA GLU A 394 -17.97 31.26 16.19
C GLU A 394 -19.14 31.77 15.34
#